data_AF-K2AVS2-F1
#
_entry.id   AF-K2AVS2-F1
#
_cell.length_a   1.000
_cell.length_b   1.000
_cell.length_c   1.000
_cell.angle_alpha   90.00
_cell.angle_beta   90.00
_cell.angle_gamma   90.00
#
_symmetry.space_group_name_H-M   'P 1'
#
loop_
_entity.id
_entity.type
_entity.pdbx_description
1 polymer ?
#
loop_
_entity_poly.entity_id
_entity_poly.type
_entity_poly.pdbx_seq_one_letter_code
_entity_poly.pdbx_strand_id
1 'polypeptide(L)'
;EGAPVFRLIMARGFMILRSLILGLHGIIDTQCGFKMFRTAAAQKIFSSMVLYGSQKQGSGAMVTAGFDIEILFIAKKLGYKIKEVPVEWHYVETRRVNPIKDSWQGFLDIMKIRMNALGGKYKIS
;
A
#
# COMPACT_ATOMS: atom_id res chain seq x y z
N GLU A 1 -8.38 -22.80 -4.19
CA GLU A 1 -9.78 -22.51 -3.79
C GLU A 1 -9.99 -22.97 -2.36
N GLY A 2 -10.85 -22.33 -1.56
CA GLY A 2 -11.08 -22.70 -0.15
C GLY A 2 -10.69 -21.66 0.92
N ALA A 3 -10.50 -20.39 0.55
CA ALA A 3 -10.41 -19.34 1.58
C ALA A 3 -11.76 -19.20 2.32
N PRO A 4 -11.80 -19.14 3.66
CA PRO A 4 -13.04 -18.95 4.41
C PRO A 4 -13.81 -17.75 3.85
N VAL A 5 -15.13 -17.86 3.66
CA VAL A 5 -15.98 -16.78 3.10
C VAL A 5 -15.75 -15.45 3.84
N PHE A 6 -15.58 -15.51 5.16
CA PHE A 6 -15.22 -14.38 5.99
C PHE A 6 -13.90 -13.69 5.57
N ARG A 7 -12.87 -14.46 5.22
CA ARG A 7 -11.57 -13.94 4.76
C ARG A 7 -11.72 -13.22 3.42
N LEU A 8 -12.57 -13.73 2.52
CA LEU A 8 -12.84 -13.10 1.24
C LEU A 8 -13.60 -11.77 1.40
N ILE A 9 -14.59 -11.73 2.29
CA ILE A 9 -15.36 -10.52 2.61
C ILE A 9 -14.45 -9.46 3.25
N MET A 10 -13.60 -9.85 4.21
CA MET A 10 -12.63 -8.95 4.84
C MET A 10 -11.64 -8.38 3.82
N ALA A 11 -11.10 -9.21 2.92
CA ALA A 11 -10.19 -8.76 1.88
C ALA A 11 -10.86 -7.75 0.92
N ARG A 12 -12.09 -8.04 0.46
CA ARG A 12 -12.86 -7.13 -0.40
C ARG A 12 -13.23 -5.83 0.30
N GLY A 13 -13.68 -5.90 1.55
CA GLY A 13 -13.98 -4.73 2.37
C GLY A 13 -12.76 -3.83 2.55
N PHE A 14 -11.60 -4.42 2.78
CA PHE A 14 -10.33 -3.69 2.89
C PHE A 14 -9.92 -3.01 1.56
N MET A 15 -10.11 -3.69 0.42
CA MET A 15 -9.88 -3.10 -0.90
C MET A 15 -10.77 -1.88 -1.15
N ILE A 16 -12.06 -1.99 -0.84
CA ILE A 16 -13.03 -0.89 -0.99
C ILE A 16 -12.67 0.26 -0.06
N LEU A 17 -12.40 -0.03 1.21
CA LEU A 17 -12.05 0.98 2.21
C LEU A 17 -10.77 1.75 1.82
N ARG A 18 -9.72 1.03 1.39
CA ARG A 18 -8.48 1.64 0.86
C ARG A 18 -8.79 2.56 -0.31
N SER A 19 -9.60 2.10 -1.26
CA SER A 19 -9.98 2.87 -2.44
C SER A 19 -10.71 4.15 -2.07
N LEU A 20 -11.66 4.07 -1.14
CA LEU A 20 -12.47 5.21 -0.69
C LEU A 20 -11.64 6.21 0.13
N ILE A 21 -10.85 5.75 1.11
CA ILE A 21 -10.09 6.62 2.02
C ILE A 21 -8.94 7.32 1.29
N LEU A 22 -8.19 6.59 0.47
CA LEU A 22 -6.98 7.10 -0.18
C LEU A 22 -7.20 7.50 -1.63
N GLY A 23 -8.42 7.31 -2.14
CA GLY A 23 -8.76 7.62 -3.51
C GLY A 23 -8.07 6.71 -4.53
N LEU A 24 -7.56 5.53 -4.16
CA LEU A 24 -6.84 4.60 -5.03
C LEU A 24 -7.75 3.80 -5.98
N HIS A 25 -8.84 4.42 -6.45
CA HIS A 25 -9.75 3.85 -7.43
C HIS A 25 -9.00 3.43 -8.71
N GLY A 26 -9.28 2.22 -9.19
CA GLY A 26 -8.72 1.66 -10.41
C GLY A 26 -7.43 0.85 -10.25
N ILE A 27 -6.96 0.62 -9.02
CA ILE A 27 -5.84 -0.29 -8.74
C ILE A 27 -6.38 -1.50 -7.98
N ILE A 28 -6.40 -2.65 -8.66
CA ILE A 28 -6.87 -3.93 -8.13
C ILE A 28 -5.86 -4.43 -7.11
N ASP A 29 -4.59 -4.57 -7.50
CA ASP A 29 -3.51 -5.04 -6.66
C ASP A 29 -2.56 -3.90 -6.25
N THR A 30 -2.74 -3.39 -5.03
CA THR A 30 -1.82 -2.39 -4.48
C THR A 30 -0.65 -3.01 -3.73
N GLN A 31 -0.65 -4.32 -3.46
CA GLN A 31 0.29 -4.99 -2.57
C GLN A 31 1.25 -5.94 -3.33
N CYS A 32 1.24 -5.88 -4.66
CA CYS A 32 2.23 -6.56 -5.48
C CYS A 32 3.63 -6.06 -5.12
N GLY A 33 4.55 -6.97 -4.76
CA GLY A 33 5.94 -6.63 -4.43
C GLY A 33 6.77 -6.13 -5.62
N PHE A 34 6.22 -6.15 -6.83
CA PHE A 34 6.91 -5.74 -8.04
C PHE A 34 6.30 -4.45 -8.60
N LYS A 35 7.07 -3.35 -8.57
CA LYS A 35 6.65 -2.04 -9.09
C LYS A 35 7.78 -1.37 -9.86
N MET A 36 7.46 -0.80 -11.01
CA MET A 36 8.40 -0.05 -11.84
C MET A 36 8.05 1.44 -11.87
N PHE A 37 9.08 2.28 -11.87
CA PHE A 37 8.94 3.73 -11.84
C PHE A 37 9.88 4.39 -12.84
N ARG A 38 9.48 5.53 -13.40
CA ARG A 38 10.45 6.45 -14.03
C ARG A 38 11.34 7.04 -12.93
N THR A 39 12.63 7.21 -13.19
CA THR A 39 13.60 7.71 -12.21
C THR A 39 13.15 9.02 -11.54
N ALA A 40 12.69 9.99 -12.33
CA ALA A 40 12.20 11.27 -11.80
C ALA A 40 10.95 11.13 -10.92
N ALA A 41 10.06 10.19 -11.28
CA ALA A 41 8.86 9.92 -10.48
C ALA A 41 9.23 9.24 -9.16
N ALA A 42 10.12 8.24 -9.21
CA ALA A 42 10.63 7.56 -8.03
C ALA A 42 11.23 8.55 -7.03
N GLN A 43 12.17 9.38 -7.47
CA GLN A 43 12.83 10.37 -6.61
C GLN A 43 11.83 11.26 -5.89
N LYS A 44 10.86 11.83 -6.62
CA LYS A 44 9.81 12.67 -6.03
C LYS A 44 8.95 11.88 -5.04
N ILE A 45 8.44 10.71 -5.43
CA ILE A 45 7.56 9.90 -4.58
C ILE A 45 8.26 9.50 -3.29
N PHE A 46 9.47 8.95 -3.38
CA PHE A 46 10.23 8.49 -2.21
C PHE A 46 10.66 9.65 -1.31
N SER A 47 11.02 10.82 -1.88
CA SER A 47 11.34 12.01 -1.09
C SER A 47 10.14 12.60 -0.33
N SER A 48 8.93 12.33 -0.82
CA SER A 48 7.69 12.82 -0.20
C SER A 48 7.08 11.82 0.79
N MET A 49 7.67 10.63 0.98
CA MET A 49 7.16 9.65 1.95
C MET A 49 7.31 10.13 3.38
N VAL A 50 6.30 9.89 4.22
CA VAL A 50 6.25 10.36 5.60
C VAL A 50 6.19 9.18 6.57
N LEU A 51 5.33 8.21 6.31
CA LEU A 51 5.11 7.07 7.20
C LEU A 51 6.27 6.07 7.14
N TYR A 52 6.77 5.79 5.94
CA TYR A 52 7.87 4.85 5.70
C TYR A 52 9.16 5.52 5.18
N GLY A 53 9.18 6.85 5.04
CA GLY A 53 10.37 7.61 4.61
C GLY A 53 11.46 7.74 5.67
N SER A 54 11.10 7.77 6.96
CA SER A 54 12.07 7.68 8.05
C SER A 54 12.43 6.23 8.28
N GLN A 55 13.74 5.93 8.26
CA GLN A 55 14.40 4.68 8.66
C GLN A 55 13.84 4.11 9.97
N LYS A 56 12.67 3.47 9.93
CA LYS A 56 12.23 2.57 10.97
C LYS A 56 12.75 1.21 10.55
N GLN A 57 13.83 0.78 11.20
CA GLN A 57 14.21 -0.62 11.20
C GLN A 57 13.02 -1.39 11.79
N GLY A 58 12.23 -2.00 10.91
CA GLY A 58 11.12 -2.83 11.31
C GLY A 58 11.67 -4.13 11.88
N SER A 59 11.60 -4.32 13.20
CA SER A 59 11.83 -5.62 13.81
C SER A 59 10.63 -6.53 13.54
N GLY A 60 10.72 -7.37 12.50
CA GLY A 60 9.74 -8.43 12.22
C GLY A 60 9.34 -8.54 10.74
N ALA A 61 8.39 -9.44 10.45
CA ALA A 61 7.71 -9.50 9.15
C ALA A 61 6.85 -8.24 9.01
N MET A 62 7.48 -7.13 8.62
CA MET A 62 6.80 -5.87 8.44
C MET A 62 5.90 -6.01 7.21
N VAL A 63 4.60 -5.92 7.43
CA VAL A 63 3.60 -5.99 6.36
C VAL A 63 3.82 -4.79 5.44
N THR A 64 4.51 -5.02 4.33
CA THR A 64 4.88 -4.02 3.32
C THR A 64 3.68 -3.36 2.64
N ALA A 65 2.47 -3.83 2.92
CA ALA A 65 1.23 -3.29 2.39
C ALA A 65 1.10 -1.77 2.57
N GLY A 66 1.42 -1.25 3.76
CA GLY A 66 1.28 0.18 4.01
C GLY A 66 2.30 1.03 3.22
N PHE A 67 3.51 0.50 2.99
CA PHE A 67 4.53 1.14 2.17
C PHE A 67 4.07 1.27 0.72
N ASP A 68 3.57 0.16 0.17
CA ASP A 68 3.05 0.16 -1.20
C ASP A 68 1.84 1.11 -1.36
N ILE A 69 0.97 1.14 -0.37
CA ILE A 69 -0.18 2.03 -0.34
C ILE A 69 0.25 3.51 -0.25
N GLU A 70 1.24 3.85 0.57
CA GLU A 70 1.78 5.22 0.68
C GLU A 70 2.37 5.68 -0.65
N ILE A 71 3.17 4.84 -1.32
CA ILE A 71 3.75 5.13 -2.64
C ILE A 71 2.65 5.46 -3.65
N LEU A 72 1.63 4.60 -3.75
CA LEU A 72 0.55 4.80 -4.72
C LEU A 72 -0.28 6.04 -4.40
N PHE A 73 -0.49 6.33 -3.11
CA PHE A 73 -1.18 7.54 -2.68
C PHE A 73 -0.42 8.81 -3.09
N ILE A 74 0.88 8.87 -2.80
CA ILE A 74 1.73 10.00 -3.18
C ILE A 74 1.81 10.13 -4.70
N ALA A 75 1.99 9.02 -5.41
CA ALA A 75 2.06 9.01 -6.88
C ALA A 75 0.79 9.61 -7.50
N LYS A 76 -0.38 9.21 -6.97
CA LYS A 76 -1.67 9.74 -7.40
C LYS A 76 -1.81 11.23 -7.05
N LYS A 77 -1.38 11.65 -5.87
CA LYS A 77 -1.42 13.05 -5.44
C LYS A 77 -0.50 13.96 -6.25
N LEU A 78 0.65 13.45 -6.70
CA LEU A 78 1.55 14.13 -7.63
C LEU A 78 1.04 14.14 -9.08
N GLY A 79 -0.13 13.53 -9.36
CA GLY A 79 -0.74 13.51 -10.69
C GLY A 79 -0.13 12.48 -11.65
N TYR A 80 0.65 11.51 -11.17
CA TYR A 80 1.20 10.47 -12.02
C TYR A 80 0.12 9.48 -12.48
N LYS A 81 0.26 9.00 -13.71
CA LYS A 81 -0.55 7.90 -14.25
C LYS A 81 0.00 6.57 -13.75
N ILE A 82 -0.87 5.72 -13.22
CA ILE A 82 -0.54 4.38 -12.72
C ILE A 82 -1.24 3.38 -13.65
N LYS A 83 -0.51 2.34 -14.08
CA LYS A 83 -1.04 1.27 -14.92
C LYS A 83 -0.66 -0.08 -14.32
N GLU A 84 -1.64 -0.96 -14.17
CA GLU A 84 -1.40 -2.36 -13.78
C GLU A 84 -0.99 -3.17 -15.01
N VAL A 85 0.05 -4.00 -14.85
CA VAL A 85 0.53 -4.91 -15.88
C VAL A 85 0.46 -6.32 -15.29
N PRO A 86 -0.25 -7.26 -15.93
CA PRO A 86 -0.32 -8.62 -15.43
C PRO A 86 1.06 -9.26 -15.52
N VAL A 87 1.47 -9.92 -14.44
CA VAL A 87 2.70 -10.70 -14.37
C VAL A 87 2.38 -12.09 -13.84
N GLU A 88 3.02 -13.12 -14.39
CA GLU A 88 2.94 -14.46 -13.83
C GLU A 88 3.80 -14.51 -12.56
N TRP A 89 3.17 -14.75 -11.42
CA TRP A 89 3.86 -14.87 -10.14
C TRP A 89 3.82 -16.31 -9.65
N HIS A 90 4.99 -16.92 -9.48
CA HIS A 90 5.10 -18.24 -8.88
C HIS A 90 5.08 -18.11 -7.36
N TYR A 91 4.02 -18.66 -6.74
CA TYR A 91 3.88 -18.64 -5.29
C TYR A 91 4.94 -19.53 -4.64
N VAL A 92 5.73 -18.93 -3.74
CA VAL A 92 6.67 -19.64 -2.88
C VAL A 92 6.10 -19.63 -1.47
N GLU A 93 5.81 -20.80 -0.90
CA GLU A 93 5.23 -20.91 0.43
C GLU A 93 6.12 -20.20 1.47
N THR A 94 5.54 -19.20 2.14
CA THR A 94 6.22 -18.49 3.22
C THR A 94 5.32 -18.49 4.46
N ARG A 95 5.69 -19.23 5.50
CA ARG A 95 4.95 -19.37 6.79
C ARG A 95 5.14 -18.16 7.74
N ARG A 96 5.14 -16.92 7.24
CA ARG A 96 5.48 -15.73 8.05
C ARG A 96 4.38 -14.67 8.17
N VAL A 97 3.13 -14.96 7.80
CA VAL A 97 2.03 -13.98 7.82
C VAL A 97 0.90 -14.40 8.76
N ASN A 98 0.47 -13.49 9.65
CA ASN A 98 -0.67 -13.68 10.54
C ASN A 98 -1.83 -12.80 10.04
N PRO A 99 -2.84 -13.37 9.36
CA PRO A 99 -3.85 -12.61 8.64
C PRO A 99 -4.58 -11.56 9.47
N ILE A 100 -4.79 -11.79 10.77
CA ILE A 100 -5.54 -10.90 11.65
C ILE A 100 -4.67 -9.72 12.07
N LYS A 101 -3.45 -9.99 12.56
CA LYS A 101 -2.50 -8.94 12.94
C LYS A 101 -2.14 -8.06 11.75
N ASP A 102 -1.93 -8.68 10.59
CA ASP A 102 -1.53 -8.00 9.37
C ASP A 102 -2.64 -7.09 8.83
N SER A 103 -3.91 -7.54 8.92
CA SER A 103 -5.07 -6.72 8.52
C SER A 103 -5.24 -5.50 9.43
N TRP A 104 -5.06 -5.67 10.75
CA TRP A 104 -5.16 -4.56 11.70
C TRP A 104 -4.05 -3.53 11.50
N GLN A 105 -2.81 -4.00 11.30
CA GLN A 105 -1.68 -3.13 11.02
C GLN A 105 -1.90 -2.34 9.72
N GLY A 106 -2.33 -3.01 8.65
CA GLY A 106 -2.64 -2.36 7.37
C GLY A 106 -3.74 -1.30 7.49
N PHE A 107 -4.78 -1.54 8.30
CA PHE A 107 -5.83 -0.55 8.57
C PHE A 107 -5.27 0.70 9.26
N LEU A 108 -4.46 0.51 10.31
CA LEU A 108 -3.81 1.62 11.01
C LEU A 108 -2.90 2.42 10.08
N ASP A 109 -2.20 1.76 9.16
CA ASP A 109 -1.33 2.42 8.21
C ASP A 109 -2.13 3.27 7.21
N ILE A 110 -3.26 2.77 6.69
CA ILE A 110 -4.20 3.56 5.87
C ILE A 110 -4.68 4.82 6.61
N MET A 111 -5.09 4.66 7.87
CA MET A 111 -5.58 5.79 8.68
C MET A 111 -4.47 6.82 8.93
N LYS A 112 -3.24 6.37 9.23
CA LYS A 112 -2.09 7.27 9.40
C LYS A 112 -1.74 8.02 8.12
N ILE A 113 -1.74 7.36 6.97
CA ILE A 113 -1.52 8.00 5.66
C ILE A 113 -2.58 9.09 5.46
N ARG A 114 -3.86 8.78 5.71
CA ARG A 114 -4.94 9.76 5.59
C ARG A 114 -4.77 10.95 6.54
N MET A 115 -4.43 10.71 7.80
CA MET A 115 -4.20 11.77 8.78
C MET A 115 -3.01 12.65 8.42
N ASN A 116 -1.90 12.06 7.98
CA ASN A 116 -0.72 12.79 7.52
C ASN A 116 -1.03 13.63 6.26
N ALA A 117 -1.90 13.14 5.38
CA ALA A 117 -2.37 13.86 4.20
C ALA A 117 -3.26 15.05 4.57
N LEU A 118 -4.17 14.88 5.52
CA LEU A 118 -5.02 15.97 6.02
C LEU A 118 -4.20 17.01 6.80
N GLY A 119 -3.19 16.57 7.54
CA GLY A 119 -2.27 17.45 8.27
C GLY A 119 -1.18 18.11 7.41
N GLY A 120 -1.24 17.98 6.07
CA GLY A 120 -0.29 18.64 5.16
C GLY A 120 1.17 18.17 5.27
N LYS A 121 1.43 17.02 5.89
CA LYS A 121 2.81 16.55 6.13
C LYS A 121 3.51 16.05 4.87
N TYR A 122 2.74 15.68 3.85
CA TYR A 122 3.29 15.27 2.56
C TYR A 122 3.68 16.52 1.76
N LYS A 123 4.98 16.67 1.49
CA LYS A 123 5.50 17.71 0.59
C LYS A 123 5.19 17.32 -0.86
N ILE A 124 4.01 17.71 -1.31
CA ILE A 124 3.50 17.47 -2.67
C ILE A 124 3.48 18.84 -3.35
N SER A 125 4.67 19.32 -3.76
CA SER A 125 4.86 20.58 -4.49
C SER A 125 5.60 20.34 -5.79
#